data_AF-A0A7S2PSZ6-F1
#
_entry.id   AF-A0A7S2PSZ6-F1
#
_cell.length_a   1.000
_cell.length_b   1.000
_cell.length_c   1.000
_cell.angle_alpha   90.00
_cell.angle_beta   90.00
_cell.angle_gamma   90.00
#
_symmetry.space_group_name_H-M   'P 1'
#
loop_
_entity.id
_entity.type
_entity.pdbx_description
1 polymer ?
#
loop_
_entity_poly.entity_id
_entity_poly.type
_entity_poly.pdbx_seq_one_letter_code
_entity_poly.pdbx_strand_id
1 'polypeptide(L)'
;ARDADGSGWYPFVWACLAVGALSLCCGCVGYLVVSHRRRSTLEEDQIRQALGLPGVVRFPLVVMPADVFVELRGLVTHEEARDAYRMTICLDDYDAAVDFFETDNRLGIFFSHQWTSFATPDPSGKQLAAMKASVAALAESYNR
;
A
#
# COMPACT_ATOMS: atom_id res chain seq x y z
N ALA A 1 -9.75 76.00 36.17
CA ALA A 1 -9.22 74.69 35.80
C ALA A 1 -10.28 73.64 36.14
N ARG A 2 -11.03 73.17 35.15
CA ARG A 2 -11.92 72.02 35.27
C ARG A 2 -11.23 70.94 34.47
N ASP A 3 -10.45 70.11 35.15
CA ASP A 3 -9.85 68.94 34.54
C ASP A 3 -10.96 67.92 34.34
N ALA A 4 -11.22 67.62 33.07
CA ALA A 4 -12.20 66.64 32.66
C ALA A 4 -11.64 65.24 33.00
N ASP A 5 -12.30 64.56 33.93
CA ASP A 5 -12.08 63.16 34.27
C ASP A 5 -12.33 62.27 33.04
N GLY A 6 -11.28 62.04 32.26
CA GLY A 6 -11.27 61.16 31.10
C GLY A 6 -10.93 59.70 31.42
N SER A 7 -11.13 59.24 32.66
CA SER A 7 -10.59 57.96 33.17
C SER A 7 -11.60 56.80 33.25
N GLY A 8 -12.90 57.03 33.01
CA GLY A 8 -13.96 56.05 33.28
C GLY A 8 -14.15 54.93 32.24
N TRP A 9 -13.61 55.05 31.03
CA TRP A 9 -13.92 54.11 29.93
C TRP A 9 -12.87 53.01 29.72
N TYR A 10 -11.65 53.20 30.22
CA TYR A 10 -10.55 52.23 30.10
C TYR A 10 -10.86 50.83 30.67
N PRO A 11 -11.42 50.66 31.88
CA PRO A 11 -11.65 49.32 32.43
C PRO A 11 -12.65 48.51 31.61
N PHE A 12 -13.63 49.17 30.97
CA PHE A 12 -14.60 48.52 30.10
C PHE A 12 -13.96 48.04 28.79
N VAL A 13 -13.12 48.87 28.17
CA VAL A 13 -12.40 48.51 26.94
C VAL A 13 -11.45 47.33 27.18
N TRP A 14 -10.72 47.32 28.30
CA TRP A 14 -9.85 46.20 28.66
C TRP A 14 -10.63 44.91 28.94
N ALA A 15 -11.80 44.99 29.57
CA ALA A 15 -12.67 43.83 29.78
C ALA A 15 -13.16 43.24 28.44
N CYS A 16 -13.59 44.07 27.49
CA CYS A 16 -14.01 43.61 26.16
C CYS A 16 -12.86 42.96 25.38
N LEU A 17 -11.65 43.55 25.43
CA LEU A 17 -10.46 42.97 24.79
C LEU A 17 -10.07 41.62 25.42
N ALA A 18 -10.13 41.50 26.74
CA ALA A 18 -9.85 40.26 27.44
C ALA A 18 -10.85 39.15 27.05
N VAL A 19 -12.15 39.45 26.98
CA VAL A 19 -13.19 38.50 26.55
C VAL A 19 -13.00 38.08 25.09
N GLY A 20 -12.72 39.05 24.20
CA GLY A 20 -12.43 38.77 22.79
C GLY A 20 -11.20 37.87 22.61
N ALA A 21 -10.12 38.16 23.33
CA ALA A 21 -8.91 37.35 23.32
C ALA A 21 -9.16 35.93 23.86
N LEU A 22 -9.92 35.79 24.94
CA LEU A 22 -10.26 34.49 25.51
C LEU A 22 -11.10 33.65 24.53
N SER A 23 -12.07 34.27 23.87
CA SER A 23 -12.91 33.62 22.86
C SER A 23 -12.09 33.13 21.66
N LEU A 24 -11.16 33.96 21.15
CA LEU A 24 -10.21 33.59 20.09
C LEU A 24 -9.32 32.41 20.52
N CYS A 25 -8.77 32.46 21.73
CA CYS A 25 -7.95 31.36 22.26
C CYS A 25 -8.74 30.06 22.38
N CYS A 26 -9.97 30.09 22.91
CA CYS A 26 -10.84 28.91 22.97
C CYS A 26 -11.18 28.37 21.58
N GLY A 27 -11.46 29.24 20.62
CA GLY A 27 -11.70 28.87 19.22
C GLY A 27 -10.47 28.21 18.57
N CYS A 28 -9.28 28.78 18.75
CA CYS A 28 -8.03 28.23 18.24
C CYS A 28 -7.71 26.86 18.86
N VAL A 29 -7.85 26.70 20.18
CA VAL A 29 -7.62 25.42 20.85
C VAL A 29 -8.64 24.38 20.37
N GLY A 30 -9.93 24.74 20.29
CA GLY A 30 -10.97 23.87 19.75
C GLY A 30 -10.67 23.44 18.31
N TYR A 31 -10.26 24.38 17.46
CA TYR A 31 -9.85 24.11 16.07
C TYR A 31 -8.64 23.16 16.01
N LEU A 32 -7.60 23.39 16.82
CA LEU A 32 -6.42 22.53 16.86
C LEU A 32 -6.78 21.11 17.31
N VAL A 33 -7.58 20.95 18.36
CA VAL A 33 -8.04 19.63 18.84
C VAL A 33 -8.88 18.91 17.78
N VAL A 34 -9.83 19.59 17.14
CA VAL A 34 -10.64 19.01 16.06
C VAL A 34 -9.75 18.64 14.86
N SER A 35 -8.81 19.51 14.48
CA SER A 35 -7.89 19.26 13.37
C SER A 35 -6.97 18.06 13.65
N HIS A 36 -6.55 17.88 14.90
CA HIS A 36 -5.71 16.76 15.31
C HIS A 36 -6.49 15.44 15.32
N ARG A 37 -7.72 15.44 15.84
CA ARG A 37 -8.62 14.27 15.77
C ARG A 37 -8.97 13.88 14.34
N ARG A 38 -9.13 14.86 13.43
CA ARG A 38 -9.33 14.59 11.99
C ARG A 38 -8.12 13.92 11.34
N ARG A 39 -6.90 14.27 11.75
CA ARG A 39 -5.70 13.60 11.21
C ARG A 39 -5.61 12.14 11.64
N SER A 40 -5.82 11.87 12.93
CA SER A 40 -5.80 10.51 13.46
C SER A 40 -6.87 9.61 12.83
N THR A 41 -8.08 10.14 12.58
CA THR A 41 -9.14 9.38 11.89
C THR A 41 -8.82 9.14 10.42
N LEU A 42 -8.26 10.12 9.71
CA LEU A 42 -7.81 9.94 8.33
C LEU A 42 -6.67 8.92 8.21
N GLU A 43 -5.73 8.92 9.15
CA GLU A 43 -4.65 7.94 9.22
C GLU A 43 -5.21 6.53 9.47
N GLU A 44 -6.13 6.37 10.43
CA GLU A 44 -6.81 5.10 10.69
C GLU A 44 -7.63 4.61 9.50
N ASP A 45 -8.34 5.51 8.81
CA ASP A 45 -9.13 5.19 7.63
C ASP A 45 -8.24 4.82 6.45
N GLN A 46 -7.11 5.51 6.26
CA GLN A 46 -6.10 5.15 5.27
C GLN A 46 -5.46 3.80 5.57
N ILE A 47 -5.14 3.51 6.83
CA ILE A 47 -4.60 2.22 7.26
C ILE A 47 -5.65 1.12 7.04
N ARG A 48 -6.90 1.30 7.48
CA ARG A 48 -7.99 0.35 7.26
C ARG A 48 -8.26 0.12 5.77
N GLN A 49 -8.21 1.17 4.97
CA GLN A 49 -8.38 1.07 3.53
C GLN A 49 -7.18 0.35 2.91
N ALA A 50 -5.95 0.67 3.30
CA ALA A 50 -4.74 0.00 2.83
C ALA A 50 -4.72 -1.50 3.19
N LEU A 51 -5.18 -1.83 4.40
CA LEU A 51 -5.43 -3.19 4.89
C LEU A 51 -6.74 -3.80 4.35
N GLY A 52 -7.35 -3.17 3.32
CA GLY A 52 -8.73 -3.35 2.90
C GLY A 52 -9.25 -4.80 2.89
N LEU A 53 -10.51 -4.92 3.35
CA LEU A 53 -11.44 -6.05 3.29
C LEU A 53 -10.80 -7.45 3.42
N PRO A 54 -10.93 -8.11 4.60
CA PRO A 54 -10.53 -9.51 4.72
C PRO A 54 -11.29 -10.37 3.69
N GLY A 55 -10.55 -10.99 2.77
CA GLY A 55 -11.10 -11.94 1.79
C GLY A 55 -10.93 -11.55 0.31
N VAL A 56 -10.64 -10.28 -0.02
CA VAL A 56 -10.35 -9.89 -1.42
C VAL A 56 -8.87 -9.65 -1.57
N VAL A 57 -8.18 -10.46 -2.38
CA VAL A 57 -6.78 -10.20 -2.71
C VAL A 57 -6.77 -8.96 -3.60
N ARG A 58 -6.23 -7.84 -3.09
CA ARG A 58 -6.20 -6.54 -3.80
C ARG A 58 -5.50 -6.61 -5.16
N PHE A 59 -4.69 -7.64 -5.37
CA PHE A 59 -3.98 -7.91 -6.60
C PHE A 59 -4.16 -9.38 -6.95
N PRO A 60 -4.70 -9.72 -8.13
CA PRO A 60 -4.90 -11.11 -8.51
C PRO A 60 -3.54 -11.82 -8.55
N LEU A 61 -3.50 -13.04 -8.00
CA LEU A 61 -2.32 -13.88 -8.06
C LEU A 61 -2.26 -14.50 -9.45
N VAL A 62 -1.27 -14.11 -10.25
CA VAL A 62 -1.07 -14.64 -11.60
C VAL A 62 -0.02 -15.73 -11.54
N VAL A 63 -0.44 -16.97 -11.84
CA VAL A 63 0.45 -18.14 -11.85
C VAL A 63 0.68 -18.63 -13.28
N MET A 64 1.84 -19.25 -13.52
CA MET A 64 2.22 -19.83 -14.80
C MET A 64 2.81 -21.23 -14.56
N PRO A 65 2.58 -22.19 -15.47
CA PRO A 65 3.25 -23.49 -15.43
C PRO A 65 4.78 -23.35 -15.42
N ALA A 66 5.44 -24.19 -14.63
CA ALA A 66 6.89 -24.13 -14.44
C ALA A 66 7.69 -24.46 -15.72
N ASP A 67 7.17 -25.37 -16.53
CA ASP A 67 7.70 -25.72 -17.86
C ASP A 67 7.65 -24.53 -18.83
N VAL A 68 6.55 -23.78 -18.83
CA VAL A 68 6.44 -22.53 -19.62
C VAL A 68 7.43 -21.48 -19.12
N PHE A 69 7.56 -21.32 -17.80
CA PHE A 69 8.50 -20.36 -17.21
C PHE A 69 9.96 -20.61 -17.62
N VAL A 70 10.40 -21.88 -17.65
CA VAL A 70 11.78 -22.21 -18.04
C VAL A 70 12.08 -21.95 -19.51
N GLU A 71 11.07 -21.83 -20.36
CA GLU A 71 11.22 -21.50 -21.78
C GLU A 71 11.29 -19.98 -22.06
N LEU A 72 10.92 -19.13 -21.10
CA LEU A 72 10.89 -17.67 -21.30
C LEU A 72 12.26 -17.09 -21.67
N ARG A 73 12.35 -16.30 -22.73
CA ARG A 73 13.63 -15.69 -23.15
C ARG A 73 14.03 -14.48 -22.31
N GLY A 74 13.08 -13.90 -21.59
CA GLY A 74 13.24 -12.72 -20.74
C GLY A 74 12.11 -12.67 -19.72
N LEU A 75 12.25 -11.76 -18.75
CA LEU A 75 11.15 -11.48 -17.83
C LEU A 75 10.08 -10.71 -18.56
N VAL A 76 8.82 -11.10 -18.32
CA VAL A 76 7.63 -10.51 -18.91
C VAL A 76 6.77 -9.93 -17.81
N THR A 77 6.01 -8.89 -18.14
CA THR A 77 4.98 -8.34 -17.26
C THR A 77 3.82 -9.32 -17.10
N HIS A 78 2.97 -9.12 -16.09
CA HIS A 78 1.79 -9.97 -15.88
C HIS A 78 0.81 -9.87 -17.05
N GLU A 79 0.68 -8.69 -17.65
CA GLU A 79 -0.18 -8.42 -18.79
C GLU A 79 0.34 -9.13 -20.04
N GLU A 80 1.64 -9.04 -20.32
CA GLU A 80 2.28 -9.78 -21.41
C GLU A 80 2.15 -11.30 -21.18
N ALA A 81 2.36 -11.77 -19.95
CA ALA A 81 2.21 -13.18 -19.60
C ALA A 81 0.79 -13.68 -19.92
N ARG A 82 -0.23 -12.90 -19.51
CA ARG A 82 -1.64 -13.20 -19.75
C ARG A 82 -1.99 -13.21 -21.23
N ASP A 83 -1.60 -12.17 -21.95
CA ASP A 83 -2.04 -11.94 -23.31
C ASP A 83 -1.28 -12.83 -24.31
N ALA A 84 0.02 -13.05 -24.10
CA ALA A 84 0.87 -13.78 -25.03
C ALA A 84 0.86 -15.30 -24.80
N TYR A 85 0.78 -15.76 -23.54
CA TYR A 85 0.99 -17.17 -23.24
C TYR A 85 -0.31 -17.95 -23.06
N ARG A 86 -1.48 -17.31 -22.88
CA ARG A 86 -2.80 -17.96 -22.64
C ARG A 86 -2.78 -19.08 -21.59
N MET A 87 -1.71 -19.16 -20.80
CA MET A 87 -1.39 -20.23 -19.86
C MET A 87 -1.17 -19.68 -18.46
N THR A 88 -1.41 -18.38 -18.26
CA THR A 88 -1.48 -17.82 -16.92
C THR A 88 -2.87 -18.03 -16.35
N ILE A 89 -2.95 -18.51 -15.12
CA ILE A 89 -4.19 -18.57 -14.36
C ILE A 89 -4.20 -17.36 -13.43
N CYS A 90 -5.25 -16.56 -13.52
CA CYS A 90 -5.51 -15.46 -12.59
C CYS A 90 -6.36 -16.01 -11.43
N LEU A 91 -5.84 -15.90 -10.22
CA LEU A 91 -6.50 -16.30 -8.99
C LEU A 91 -6.89 -14.99 -8.28
N ASP A 92 -8.13 -14.57 -8.51
CA ASP A 92 -8.60 -13.22 -8.17
C ASP A 92 -9.00 -13.05 -6.69
N ASP A 93 -9.22 -14.17 -5.99
CA ASP A 93 -9.55 -14.18 -4.56
C ASP A 93 -8.78 -15.26 -3.79
N TYR A 94 -8.89 -15.21 -2.47
CA TYR A 94 -8.15 -16.08 -1.57
C TYR A 94 -8.59 -17.53 -1.70
N ASP A 95 -9.90 -17.78 -1.81
CA ASP A 95 -10.46 -19.12 -1.86
C ASP A 95 -10.02 -19.83 -3.16
N ALA A 96 -10.02 -19.13 -4.30
CA ALA A 96 -9.50 -19.63 -5.56
C ALA A 96 -8.01 -19.99 -5.48
N ALA A 97 -7.21 -19.20 -4.76
CA ALA A 97 -5.79 -19.51 -4.56
C ALA A 97 -5.59 -20.73 -3.66
N VAL A 98 -6.36 -20.83 -2.57
CA VAL A 98 -6.33 -22.00 -1.69
C VAL A 98 -6.73 -23.26 -2.45
N ASP A 99 -7.85 -23.23 -3.18
CA ASP A 99 -8.30 -24.36 -3.99
C ASP A 99 -7.25 -24.78 -5.03
N PHE A 100 -6.62 -23.79 -5.69
CA PHE A 100 -5.61 -24.08 -6.70
C PHE A 100 -4.38 -24.81 -6.15
N PHE A 101 -3.89 -24.43 -4.97
CA PHE A 101 -2.67 -25.03 -4.41
C PHE A 101 -2.95 -26.23 -3.50
N GLU A 102 -3.94 -26.13 -2.61
CA GLU A 102 -4.20 -27.13 -1.59
C GLU A 102 -5.07 -28.28 -2.12
N THR A 103 -6.19 -27.97 -2.78
CA THR A 103 -7.15 -28.99 -3.25
C THR A 103 -6.55 -29.85 -4.37
N ASP A 104 -5.80 -29.23 -5.28
CA ASP A 104 -5.10 -29.93 -6.38
C ASP A 104 -3.68 -30.41 -6.01
N ASN A 105 -3.23 -30.18 -4.77
CA ASN A 105 -1.87 -30.49 -4.29
C ASN A 105 -0.76 -29.97 -5.23
N ARG A 106 -0.90 -28.73 -5.71
CA ARG A 106 0.05 -28.09 -6.62
C ARG A 106 1.16 -27.41 -5.84
N LEU A 107 2.40 -27.62 -6.26
CA LEU A 107 3.55 -26.91 -5.70
C LEU A 107 3.65 -25.50 -6.30
N GLY A 108 3.50 -24.48 -5.45
CA GLY A 108 3.74 -23.08 -5.81
C GLY A 108 5.21 -22.68 -5.59
N ILE A 109 5.80 -21.98 -6.57
CA ILE A 109 7.12 -21.37 -6.44
C ILE A 109 6.96 -19.86 -6.57
N PHE A 110 7.38 -19.11 -5.57
CA PHE A 110 7.40 -17.66 -5.60
C PHE A 110 8.83 -17.14 -5.77
N PHE A 111 9.03 -16.25 -6.75
CA PHE A 111 10.29 -15.55 -6.95
C PHE A 111 10.12 -14.05 -6.68
N SER A 112 10.90 -13.53 -5.73
CA SER A 112 11.05 -12.08 -5.55
C SER A 112 12.15 -11.57 -6.49
N HIS A 113 11.74 -11.03 -7.64
CA HIS A 113 12.67 -10.47 -8.61
C HIS A 113 13.17 -9.07 -8.19
N GLN A 114 14.47 -8.81 -8.32
CA GLN A 114 15.07 -7.53 -7.97
C GLN A 114 15.36 -6.68 -9.20
N TRP A 115 15.01 -5.40 -9.17
CA TRP A 115 15.35 -4.50 -10.27
C TRP A 115 16.83 -4.11 -10.20
N THR A 116 17.64 -4.56 -11.17
CA THR A 116 19.11 -4.40 -11.17
C THR A 116 19.65 -3.33 -12.12
N SER A 117 18.77 -2.55 -12.73
CA SER A 117 19.08 -1.42 -13.63
C SER A 117 17.95 -0.40 -13.59
N PHE A 118 18.16 0.82 -14.08
CA PHE A 118 17.08 1.82 -14.15
C PHE A 118 16.12 1.61 -15.33
N ALA A 119 16.56 0.93 -16.40
CA ALA A 119 15.80 0.83 -17.65
C ALA A 119 15.16 -0.55 -17.86
N THR A 120 15.80 -1.62 -17.40
CA THR A 120 15.35 -3.01 -17.61
C THR A 120 15.50 -3.81 -16.31
N PRO A 121 14.56 -4.71 -15.98
CA PRO A 121 14.54 -5.43 -14.69
C PRO A 121 15.80 -6.26 -14.44
N ASP A 122 16.21 -7.07 -15.42
CA ASP A 122 17.42 -7.89 -15.39
C ASP A 122 18.20 -7.72 -16.72
N PRO A 123 19.02 -6.67 -16.87
CA PRO A 123 19.77 -6.42 -18.09
C PRO A 123 20.78 -7.54 -18.41
N SER A 124 21.19 -8.29 -17.39
CA SER A 124 22.21 -9.33 -17.52
C SER A 124 21.64 -10.72 -17.81
N GLY A 125 20.33 -10.92 -17.61
CA GLY A 125 19.67 -12.22 -17.66
C GLY A 125 20.09 -13.20 -16.54
N LYS A 126 20.96 -12.78 -15.62
CA LYS A 126 21.51 -13.67 -14.58
C LYS A 126 20.48 -14.05 -13.54
N GLN A 127 19.56 -13.14 -13.18
CA GLN A 127 18.49 -13.47 -12.24
C GLN A 127 17.53 -14.47 -12.87
N LEU A 128 17.13 -14.24 -14.12
CA LEU A 128 16.27 -15.19 -14.84
C LEU A 128 16.93 -16.57 -14.95
N ALA A 129 18.21 -16.63 -15.31
CA ALA A 129 18.95 -17.89 -15.38
C ALA A 129 19.01 -18.60 -14.02
N ALA A 130 19.27 -17.87 -12.93
CA ALA A 130 19.29 -18.44 -11.58
C ALA A 130 17.91 -18.98 -11.16
N MET A 131 16.83 -18.23 -11.42
CA MET A 131 15.46 -18.67 -11.12
C MET A 131 15.12 -19.97 -11.87
N LYS A 132 15.44 -20.06 -13.16
CA LYS A 132 15.23 -21.28 -13.95
C LYS A 132 16.01 -22.48 -13.42
N ALA A 133 17.27 -22.26 -13.02
CA ALA A 133 18.07 -23.31 -12.40
C ALA A 133 17.45 -23.80 -11.07
N SER A 134 16.90 -22.90 -10.26
CA SER A 134 16.17 -23.26 -9.04
C SER A 134 14.91 -24.08 -9.32
N VAL A 135 14.14 -23.74 -10.36
CA VAL A 135 12.97 -24.54 -10.77
C VAL A 135 13.39 -25.96 -11.17
N ALA A 136 14.44 -26.09 -11.98
CA ALA A 136 14.95 -27.40 -12.40
C ALA A 136 15.42 -28.26 -11.21
N ALA A 137 16.20 -27.66 -10.29
CA ALA A 137 16.67 -28.35 -9.09
C ALA A 137 15.52 -28.80 -8.16
N LEU A 138 14.46 -27.99 -8.06
CA LEU A 138 13.27 -28.35 -7.29
C LEU A 138 12.51 -29.51 -7.95
N ALA A 139 12.33 -29.48 -9.27
CA ALA A 139 11.68 -30.56 -10.01
C ALA A 139 12.40 -31.92 -9.85
N GLU A 140 13.73 -31.92 -9.88
CA GLU A 140 14.54 -33.13 -9.61
C GLU A 140 14.38 -33.63 -8.17
N SER A 141 14.20 -32.73 -7.21
CA SER A 141 14.02 -33.09 -5.80
C SER A 141 12.62 -33.57 -5.48
N TYR A 142 11.60 -33.08 -6.19
CA TYR A 142 10.21 -33.47 -6.02
C TYR A 142 9.88 -34.82 -6.69
N ASN A 143 10.61 -35.19 -7.74
CA ASN A 143 10.45 -36.48 -8.42
C ASN A 143 11.24 -37.64 -7.77
N ARG A 144 11.90 -37.40 -6.63
CA ARG A 144 12.57 -38.43 -5.82
C ARG A 144 11.68 -38.89 -4.69
#